data_AF-A0A6G0P793-F1
#
_entry.id   AF-A0A6G0P793-F1
#
_cell.length_a   1.000
_cell.length_b   1.000
_cell.length_c   1.000
_cell.angle_alpha   90.00
_cell.angle_beta   90.00
_cell.angle_gamma   90.00
#
_symmetry.space_group_name_H-M   'P 1'
#
loop_
_entity.id
_entity.type
_entity.pdbx_description
1 polymer ?
#
loop_
_entity_poly.entity_id
_entity_poly.type
_entity_poly.pdbx_seq_one_letter_code
_entity_poly.pdbx_strand_id
1 'polypeptide(L)'
;MIMGAALSKGPTRSSAAPAVTTKGVFAPSSPSNSRVVVPALTDEQLDLEEELQAKREEEAAEKQKTAVAHVVENLFPYAPVTVQTQKYPSSSPKAGQAYLWITVDEAEIKRRGGGASAVRYPVGVAVDSDGNVFVSEAGSTPKANANDSQIPYKISAENIMDFAANKKAPPIIKPPKLVETQQTELVVKWKKSMDSTVDRYEVQYRKADSVNNTWAGLAVVTACKHVSLSGIKCHTPFEFRVRARNPGGWNEYSDESIDDLHQMDSQYHKSLVWMLENDITDIIDETFSVEMEGAGKKLVVVDLKENGRDIPVTDVNKIEYVDLVVQWRTQFGAQVQMDALVQGFTTLIPLSAIKVFDMAELRMLVNGKPTIDVEELRSCTVFQGGYDEHAQVVLWLWQALREFTIELRGQFLKFMTGTNMIPLDGFEPPLNLTKSDLDPQALPRTHTCFNQLVLPEYTSYETLVEKVTFAITNAEGFELS
;
A
#
# COMPACT_ATOMS: atom_id res chain seq x y z
N MET A 1 -12.78 -49.71 -30.99
CA MET A 1 -11.32 -49.58 -31.12
C MET A 1 -10.76 -49.25 -29.74
N ILE A 2 -10.14 -50.27 -29.11
CA ILE A 2 -9.18 -50.25 -27.98
C ILE A 2 -9.54 -49.28 -26.83
N MET A 3 -10.46 -49.62 -25.89
CA MET A 3 -10.26 -50.30 -24.59
C MET A 3 -9.06 -49.78 -23.76
N GLY A 4 -9.14 -49.30 -22.51
CA GLY A 4 -10.18 -49.32 -21.47
C GLY A 4 -9.61 -49.93 -20.17
N ALA A 5 -9.68 -49.19 -19.04
CA ALA A 5 -9.73 -49.65 -17.63
C ALA A 5 -8.58 -50.58 -17.10
N ALA A 6 -8.26 -50.76 -15.82
CA ALA A 6 -8.56 -50.17 -14.52
C ALA A 6 -7.62 -50.83 -13.47
N LEU A 7 -7.41 -50.13 -12.35
CA LEU A 7 -7.28 -50.59 -10.95
C LEU A 7 -6.83 -52.04 -10.56
N SER A 8 -5.84 -52.07 -9.65
CA SER A 8 -5.77 -52.82 -8.36
C SER A 8 -5.77 -54.37 -8.31
N LYS A 9 -4.68 -54.96 -7.75
CA LYS A 9 -4.62 -55.86 -6.55
C LYS A 9 -3.22 -56.52 -6.41
N GLY A 10 -2.72 -56.70 -5.17
CA GLY A 10 -1.52 -57.53 -4.85
C GLY A 10 -1.83 -59.06 -4.90
N PRO A 11 -1.05 -59.99 -4.29
CA PRO A 11 0.17 -59.88 -3.44
C PRO A 11 1.25 -61.00 -3.70
N THR A 12 2.20 -61.15 -2.74
CA THR A 12 2.97 -62.36 -2.29
C THR A 12 4.33 -62.82 -2.90
N ARG A 13 5.32 -62.93 -1.97
CA ARG A 13 6.42 -63.92 -1.74
C ARG A 13 7.45 -64.20 -2.86
N SER A 14 8.69 -64.68 -2.67
CA SER A 14 9.70 -64.82 -1.59
C SER A 14 10.84 -65.71 -2.14
N SER A 15 12.12 -65.45 -1.85
CA SER A 15 13.26 -66.41 -1.86
C SER A 15 14.49 -65.62 -1.39
N ALA A 16 15.08 -65.76 -0.19
CA ALA A 16 15.73 -66.88 0.52
C ALA A 16 16.91 -67.47 -0.29
N ALA A 17 18.18 -67.08 -0.06
CA ALA A 17 19.16 -67.40 1.02
C ALA A 17 20.27 -68.35 0.46
N PRO A 18 21.43 -68.65 1.10
CA PRO A 18 21.92 -68.26 2.43
C PRO A 18 23.42 -67.83 2.52
N ALA A 19 23.83 -67.49 3.75
CA ALA A 19 25.21 -67.24 4.21
C ALA A 19 25.88 -68.51 4.75
N VAL A 20 27.23 -68.59 4.76
CA VAL A 20 28.02 -69.37 5.74
C VAL A 20 29.35 -68.66 6.09
N THR A 21 29.53 -68.56 7.39
CA THR A 21 30.62 -68.06 8.24
C THR A 21 31.89 -68.92 8.25
N THR A 22 33.07 -68.30 8.44
CA THR A 22 34.14 -68.91 9.28
C THR A 22 35.07 -67.88 9.92
N LYS A 23 35.39 -68.13 11.19
CA LYS A 23 36.23 -67.35 12.12
C LYS A 23 37.74 -67.45 11.80
N GLY A 24 38.50 -66.42 12.18
CA GLY A 24 39.97 -66.44 12.31
C GLY A 24 40.46 -65.28 13.20
N VAL A 25 41.47 -65.51 14.03
CA VAL A 25 41.82 -64.83 15.29
C VAL A 25 43.11 -63.97 15.17
N PHE A 26 43.09 -62.79 15.83
CA PHE A 26 44.17 -61.92 16.38
C PHE A 26 45.60 -61.85 15.78
N ALA A 27 46.04 -60.61 15.45
CA ALA A 27 47.16 -59.87 16.08
C ALA A 27 47.23 -58.40 15.56
N PRO A 28 47.80 -57.43 16.32
CA PRO A 28 47.44 -56.01 16.24
C PRO A 28 48.44 -55.15 15.45
N SER A 29 47.95 -54.10 14.78
CA SER A 29 48.78 -52.99 14.29
C SER A 29 48.20 -51.66 14.79
N SER A 30 48.96 -50.96 15.64
CA SER A 30 48.62 -49.64 16.18
C SER A 30 48.42 -48.60 15.07
N PRO A 31 47.39 -47.75 15.12
CA PRO A 31 47.36 -46.54 14.31
C PRO A 31 48.28 -45.49 14.96
N SER A 32 49.22 -45.00 14.17
CA SER A 32 50.06 -43.84 14.47
C SER A 32 49.20 -42.63 14.84
N ASN A 33 49.33 -42.15 16.08
CA ASN A 33 48.89 -40.81 16.46
C ASN A 33 49.79 -39.79 15.76
N SER A 34 49.44 -39.34 14.55
CA SER A 34 49.93 -38.06 14.04
C SER A 34 49.21 -36.96 14.79
N ARG A 35 49.74 -36.62 15.97
CA ARG A 35 49.39 -35.39 16.69
C ARG A 35 49.77 -34.24 15.77
N VAL A 36 48.78 -33.58 15.16
CA VAL A 36 48.96 -32.29 14.52
C VAL A 36 49.47 -31.35 15.60
N VAL A 37 50.77 -31.04 15.57
CA VAL A 37 51.35 -30.02 16.44
C VAL A 37 50.93 -28.70 15.82
N VAL A 38 49.88 -28.10 16.37
CA VAL A 38 49.58 -26.68 16.13
C VAL A 38 50.79 -25.90 16.64
N PRO A 39 51.45 -25.07 15.82
CA PRO A 39 52.56 -24.24 16.29
C PRO A 39 52.08 -23.41 17.49
N ALA A 40 52.89 -23.35 18.55
CA ALA A 40 52.60 -22.44 19.66
C ALA A 40 52.62 -20.99 19.11
N LEU A 41 51.59 -20.22 19.43
CA LEU A 41 51.51 -18.80 19.11
C LEU A 41 52.72 -18.10 19.72
N THR A 42 53.35 -17.19 18.98
CA THR A 42 54.45 -16.36 19.49
C THR A 42 53.91 -15.39 20.55
N ASP A 43 54.77 -14.88 21.45
CA ASP A 43 54.34 -13.92 22.49
C ASP A 43 53.60 -12.71 21.89
N GLU A 44 54.07 -12.18 20.76
CA GLU A 44 53.39 -11.09 20.02
C GLU A 44 51.99 -11.49 19.47
N GLN A 45 51.77 -12.77 19.16
CA GLN A 45 50.48 -13.27 18.68
C GLN A 45 49.50 -13.46 19.85
N LEU A 46 50.01 -13.85 21.02
CA LEU A 46 49.21 -13.96 22.25
C LEU A 46 48.74 -12.59 22.73
N ASP A 47 49.63 -11.59 22.73
CA ASP A 47 49.29 -10.21 23.10
C ASP A 47 48.22 -9.61 22.16
N LEU A 48 48.36 -9.84 20.85
CA LEU A 48 47.39 -9.39 19.86
C LEU A 48 46.04 -10.11 20.00
N GLU A 49 46.03 -11.41 20.31
CA GLU A 49 44.80 -12.16 20.58
C GLU A 49 44.10 -11.67 21.86
N GLU A 50 44.85 -11.35 22.91
CA GLU A 50 44.33 -10.79 24.15
C GLU A 50 43.72 -9.39 23.93
N GLU A 51 44.39 -8.53 23.17
CA GLU A 51 43.87 -7.19 22.81
C GLU A 51 42.60 -7.29 21.94
N LEU A 52 42.59 -8.19 20.95
CA LEU A 52 41.40 -8.44 20.12
C LEU A 52 40.24 -9.00 20.94
N GLN A 53 40.51 -9.86 21.93
CA GLN A 53 39.51 -10.43 22.81
C GLN A 53 38.92 -9.35 23.74
N ALA A 54 39.77 -8.52 24.36
CA ALA A 54 39.34 -7.39 25.18
C ALA A 54 38.45 -6.41 24.39
N LYS A 55 38.83 -6.12 23.14
CA LYS A 55 38.05 -5.25 22.25
C LYS A 55 36.67 -5.84 21.90
N ARG A 56 36.59 -7.16 21.66
CA ARG A 56 35.30 -7.84 21.42
C ARG A 56 34.40 -7.82 22.65
N GLU A 57 34.99 -8.00 23.84
CA GLU A 57 34.25 -7.95 25.11
C GLU A 57 33.71 -6.54 25.40
N GLU A 58 34.49 -5.50 25.12
CA GLU A 58 34.05 -4.11 25.23
C GLU A 58 32.90 -3.79 24.25
N GLU A 59 33.02 -4.23 22.99
CA GLU A 59 31.97 -4.06 21.98
C GLU A 59 30.68 -4.79 22.37
N ALA A 60 30.79 -6.02 22.87
CA ALA A 60 29.66 -6.80 23.36
C ALA A 60 28.98 -6.12 24.57
N ALA A 61 29.77 -5.57 25.49
CA ALA A 61 29.25 -4.85 26.65
C ALA A 61 28.48 -3.58 26.24
N GLU A 62 28.98 -2.81 25.26
CA GLU A 62 28.29 -1.61 24.78
C GLU A 62 27.00 -1.96 24.01
N LYS A 63 27.01 -3.05 23.22
CA LYS A 63 25.80 -3.60 22.58
C LYS A 63 24.76 -4.00 23.62
N GLN A 64 25.14 -4.73 24.66
CA GLN A 64 24.23 -5.12 25.74
C GLN A 64 23.66 -3.91 26.47
N LYS A 65 24.50 -2.94 26.81
CA LYS A 65 24.07 -1.70 27.50
C LYS A 65 23.06 -0.92 26.66
N THR A 66 23.32 -0.76 25.36
CA THR A 66 22.40 -0.09 24.42
C THR A 66 21.08 -0.85 24.29
N ALA A 67 21.13 -2.18 24.21
CA ALA A 67 19.95 -3.03 24.18
C ALA A 67 19.12 -2.93 25.47
N VAL A 68 19.76 -2.92 26.64
CA VAL A 68 19.08 -2.72 27.93
C VAL A 68 18.39 -1.36 27.96
N ALA A 69 19.09 -0.29 27.56
CA ALA A 69 18.49 1.06 27.50
C ALA A 69 17.26 1.08 26.57
N HIS A 70 17.37 0.50 25.37
CA HIS A 70 16.26 0.37 24.44
C HIS A 70 15.06 -0.39 25.05
N VAL A 71 15.31 -1.50 25.76
CA VAL A 71 14.26 -2.28 26.42
C VAL A 71 13.56 -1.48 27.51
N VAL A 72 14.32 -0.81 28.39
CA VAL A 72 13.76 -0.07 29.52
C VAL A 72 12.95 1.13 29.04
N GLU A 73 13.47 1.88 28.07
CA GLU A 73 12.81 3.08 27.56
C GLU A 73 11.56 2.76 26.74
N ASN A 74 11.59 1.68 25.94
CA ASN A 74 10.57 1.44 24.91
C ASN A 74 9.61 0.30 25.24
N LEU A 75 10.08 -0.79 25.86
CA LEU A 75 9.23 -1.93 26.20
C LEU A 75 8.64 -1.83 27.61
N PHE A 76 9.31 -1.11 28.52
CA PHE A 76 8.86 -0.87 29.89
C PHE A 76 8.73 0.62 30.24
N PRO A 77 8.08 1.44 29.38
CA PRO A 77 8.02 2.88 29.61
C PRO A 77 7.35 3.17 30.96
N TYR A 78 8.02 3.95 31.80
CA TYR A 78 7.54 4.38 33.13
C TYR A 78 7.39 3.25 34.18
N ALA A 79 7.73 2.00 33.86
CA ALA A 79 7.71 0.92 34.84
C ALA A 79 9.05 0.82 35.58
N PRO A 80 9.06 0.64 36.91
CA PRO A 80 10.26 0.17 37.58
C PRO A 80 10.56 -1.26 37.11
N VAL A 81 11.82 -1.53 36.78
CA VAL A 81 12.27 -2.83 36.25
C VAL A 81 13.36 -3.44 37.14
N THR A 82 13.42 -4.76 37.14
CA THR A 82 14.48 -5.55 37.75
C THR A 82 15.28 -6.22 36.65
N VAL A 83 16.61 -6.14 36.72
CA VAL A 83 17.53 -6.82 35.79
C VAL A 83 18.29 -7.90 36.55
N GLN A 84 18.21 -9.14 36.08
CA GLN A 84 18.88 -10.30 36.67
C GLN A 84 19.78 -10.99 35.64
N THR A 85 20.96 -11.45 36.05
CA THR A 85 21.80 -12.30 35.19
C THR A 85 21.38 -13.76 35.33
N GLN A 86 21.08 -14.42 34.21
CA GLN A 86 20.74 -15.85 34.16
C GLN A 86 21.69 -16.59 33.23
N LYS A 87 21.77 -17.92 33.38
CA LYS A 87 22.59 -18.79 32.52
C LYS A 87 21.70 -19.68 31.67
N TYR A 88 22.12 -19.94 30.44
CA TYR A 88 21.43 -20.92 29.60
C TYR A 88 21.53 -22.33 30.19
N PRO A 89 20.46 -23.13 30.08
CA PRO A 89 20.46 -24.52 30.55
C PRO A 89 21.46 -25.36 29.73
N SER A 90 21.92 -26.46 30.32
CA SER A 90 22.89 -27.38 29.70
C SER A 90 22.40 -28.02 28.39
N SER A 91 21.09 -28.00 28.13
CA SER A 91 20.47 -28.48 26.89
C SER A 91 20.48 -27.45 25.75
N SER A 92 20.88 -26.20 26.01
CA SER A 92 20.89 -25.12 25.01
C SER A 92 22.19 -25.13 24.17
N PRO A 93 22.15 -24.75 22.88
CA PRO A 93 23.35 -24.47 22.10
C PRO A 93 24.25 -23.37 22.71
N LYS A 94 23.68 -22.49 23.53
CA LYS A 94 24.40 -21.43 24.27
C LYS A 94 24.73 -21.83 25.72
N ALA A 95 24.76 -23.13 26.04
CA ALA A 95 25.01 -23.63 27.40
C ALA A 95 26.27 -23.00 28.03
N GLY A 96 26.14 -22.52 29.27
CA GLY A 96 27.23 -21.85 30.00
C GLY A 96 27.35 -20.34 29.75
N GLN A 97 26.75 -19.80 28.69
CA GLN A 97 26.66 -18.35 28.49
C GLN A 97 25.63 -17.71 29.42
N ALA A 98 25.84 -16.44 29.74
CA ALA A 98 24.92 -15.64 30.54
C ALA A 98 24.10 -14.68 29.67
N TYR A 99 22.90 -14.35 30.12
CA TYR A 99 22.03 -13.33 29.52
C TYR A 99 21.39 -12.49 30.62
N LEU A 100 20.97 -11.28 30.28
CA LEU A 100 20.23 -10.40 31.18
C LEU A 100 18.73 -10.67 31.03
N TRP A 101 18.03 -10.81 32.15
CA TRP A 101 16.59 -11.02 32.22
C TRP A 101 15.94 -9.82 32.90
N ILE A 102 15.10 -9.10 32.16
CA ILE A 102 14.47 -7.85 32.56
C ILE A 102 12.98 -8.10 32.79
N THR A 103 12.47 -7.76 33.97
CA THR A 103 11.05 -7.89 34.34
C THR A 103 10.57 -6.62 35.06
N VAL A 104 9.26 -6.43 35.13
CA VAL A 104 8.67 -5.36 35.95
C VAL A 104 8.90 -5.65 37.44
N ASP A 105 9.30 -4.63 38.22
CA ASP A 105 9.36 -4.70 39.68
C ASP A 105 7.96 -4.48 40.27
N GLU A 106 7.19 -5.57 40.38
CA GLU A 106 5.84 -5.52 40.96
C GLU A 106 5.84 -5.05 42.42
N ALA A 107 6.91 -5.29 43.19
CA ALA A 107 6.98 -4.91 44.59
C ALA A 107 7.14 -3.39 44.74
N GLU A 108 7.93 -2.76 43.88
CA GLU A 108 8.03 -1.30 43.80
C GLU A 108 6.73 -0.65 43.34
N ILE A 109 6.03 -1.22 42.35
CA ILE A 109 4.71 -0.72 41.92
C ILE A 109 3.71 -0.75 43.08
N LYS A 110 3.66 -1.86 43.84
CA LYS A 110 2.80 -2.02 45.00
C LYS A 110 3.15 -1.02 46.12
N ARG A 111 4.45 -0.77 46.37
CA ARG A 111 4.91 0.22 47.36
C ARG A 111 4.53 1.66 47.00
N ARG A 112 4.52 2.00 45.70
CA ARG A 112 4.11 3.32 45.20
C ARG A 112 2.60 3.56 45.22
N GLY A 113 1.81 2.61 45.72
CA GLY A 113 0.35 2.70 45.73
C GLY A 113 -0.28 2.55 44.34
N GLY A 114 0.46 1.97 43.38
CA GLY A 114 -0.05 1.73 42.03
C GLY A 114 -1.19 0.73 42.04
N GLY A 115 -2.40 1.17 41.70
CA GLY A 115 -3.50 0.28 41.33
C GLY A 115 -3.20 -0.51 40.06
N ALA A 116 -4.07 -1.45 39.68
CA ALA A 116 -3.92 -2.24 38.45
C ALA A 116 -3.72 -1.31 37.23
N SER A 117 -2.49 -1.23 36.73
CA SER A 117 -2.18 -0.44 35.54
C SER A 117 -2.86 -1.07 34.33
N ALA A 118 -3.54 -0.25 33.52
CA ALA A 118 -4.10 -0.67 32.25
C ALA A 118 -3.01 -1.03 31.21
N VAL A 119 -1.76 -0.63 31.45
CA VAL A 119 -0.61 -0.90 30.58
C VAL A 119 -0.10 -2.31 30.86
N ARG A 120 -0.24 -3.20 29.86
CA ARG A 120 0.34 -4.54 29.90
C ARG A 120 1.79 -4.50 29.39
N TYR A 121 2.72 -4.80 30.27
CA TYR A 121 4.12 -5.00 29.91
C TYR A 121 4.38 -6.46 29.51
N PRO A 122 5.46 -6.74 28.76
CA PRO A 122 5.96 -8.11 28.56
C PRO A 122 6.19 -8.83 29.90
N VAL A 123 6.02 -10.16 29.92
CA VAL A 123 6.27 -10.98 31.13
C VAL A 123 7.74 -10.88 31.55
N GLY A 124 8.62 -10.77 30.55
CA GLY A 124 10.04 -10.51 30.72
C GLY A 124 10.75 -10.43 29.37
N VAL A 125 11.95 -9.88 29.40
CA VAL A 125 12.77 -9.63 28.21
C VAL A 125 14.18 -10.14 28.47
N ALA A 126 14.70 -11.00 27.58
CA ALA A 126 16.08 -11.47 27.64
C ALA A 126 16.98 -10.65 26.71
N VAL A 127 18.19 -10.30 27.15
CA VAL A 127 19.25 -9.68 26.34
C VAL A 127 20.47 -10.60 26.37
N ASP A 128 20.85 -11.15 25.21
CA ASP A 128 22.01 -12.06 25.12
C ASP A 128 23.35 -11.32 25.07
N SER A 129 24.48 -12.05 25.09
CA SER A 129 25.84 -11.51 25.00
C SER A 129 26.08 -10.65 23.76
N ASP A 130 25.33 -10.91 22.69
CA ASP A 130 25.51 -10.27 21.40
C ASP A 130 24.63 -9.00 21.29
N GLY A 131 23.86 -8.67 22.33
CA GLY A 131 22.93 -7.54 22.37
C GLY A 131 21.58 -7.81 21.71
N ASN A 132 21.25 -9.06 21.35
CA ASN A 132 19.93 -9.39 20.83
C ASN A 132 18.90 -9.43 21.96
N VAL A 133 17.72 -8.91 21.69
CA VAL A 133 16.62 -8.83 22.65
C VAL A 133 15.54 -9.84 22.27
N PHE A 134 15.06 -10.60 23.26
CA PHE A 134 13.98 -11.57 23.11
C PHE A 134 12.85 -11.22 24.08
N VAL A 135 11.69 -10.87 23.54
CA VAL A 135 10.53 -10.41 24.30
C VAL A 135 9.55 -11.56 24.50
N SER A 136 9.15 -11.82 25.75
CA SER A 136 8.10 -12.78 26.07
C SER A 136 6.72 -12.10 26.11
N GLU A 137 5.77 -12.60 25.33
CA GLU A 137 4.42 -12.04 25.30
C GLU A 137 3.61 -12.43 26.56
N ALA A 138 2.86 -11.47 27.10
CA ALA A 138 1.89 -11.71 28.17
C ALA A 138 0.57 -12.22 27.58
N GLY A 139 0.04 -13.30 28.16
CA GLY A 139 -1.19 -13.93 27.70
C GLY A 139 -2.43 -13.01 27.73
N SER A 140 -2.98 -12.76 26.54
CA SER A 140 -4.42 -12.93 26.27
C SER A 140 -4.63 -13.33 24.81
N THR A 141 -5.48 -14.33 24.59
CA THR A 141 -5.74 -15.13 23.38
C THR A 141 -7.15 -14.79 22.79
N PRO A 142 -7.70 -15.44 21.72
CA PRO A 142 -7.16 -15.73 20.36
C PRO A 142 -8.20 -15.94 19.18
N LYS A 143 -7.67 -16.21 17.95
CA LYS A 143 -8.15 -17.08 16.81
C LYS A 143 -9.12 -16.52 15.74
N ALA A 144 -9.13 -17.04 14.49
CA ALA A 144 -8.79 -18.40 14.02
C ALA A 144 -7.93 -18.41 12.73
N ASN A 145 -6.66 -18.76 12.70
CA ASN A 145 -6.10 -20.03 13.14
C ASN A 145 -4.68 -19.81 13.64
N ALA A 146 -4.52 -19.90 14.96
CA ALA A 146 -3.23 -19.76 15.62
C ALA A 146 -2.29 -20.91 15.22
N ASN A 147 -1.23 -20.54 14.51
CA ASN A 147 0.05 -21.27 14.50
C ASN A 147 1.27 -20.34 14.62
N ASP A 148 1.11 -19.01 14.65
CA ASP A 148 2.24 -18.04 14.70
C ASP A 148 2.50 -17.45 16.11
N SER A 149 1.68 -17.80 17.12
CA SER A 149 1.71 -17.22 18.48
C SER A 149 2.70 -17.86 19.45
N GLN A 150 3.64 -18.69 18.96
CA GLN A 150 4.59 -19.44 19.81
C GLN A 150 6.05 -19.04 19.61
N ILE A 151 6.36 -18.08 18.73
CA ILE A 151 7.74 -17.65 18.48
C ILE A 151 8.02 -16.38 19.28
N PRO A 152 9.00 -16.36 20.20
CA PRO A 152 9.38 -15.16 20.92
C PRO A 152 9.82 -14.07 19.94
N TYR A 153 9.35 -12.84 20.14
CA TYR A 153 9.68 -11.70 19.31
C TYR A 153 11.15 -11.31 19.55
N LYS A 154 11.99 -11.46 18.52
CA LYS A 154 13.41 -11.09 18.54
C LYS A 154 13.62 -9.71 17.92
N ILE A 155 14.36 -8.85 18.63
CA ILE A 155 14.94 -7.61 18.11
C ILE A 155 16.45 -7.83 17.97
N SER A 156 17.00 -7.65 16.77
CA SER A 156 18.43 -7.83 16.52
C SER A 156 19.23 -6.67 17.11
N ALA A 157 20.44 -6.98 17.60
CA ALA A 157 21.39 -5.97 18.08
C ALA A 157 21.66 -4.90 17.02
N GLU A 158 21.88 -5.28 15.76
CA GLU A 158 22.15 -4.36 14.64
C GLU A 158 21.07 -3.27 14.52
N ASN A 159 19.81 -3.66 14.35
CA ASN A 159 18.70 -2.71 14.30
C ASN A 159 18.59 -1.81 15.55
N ILE A 160 18.92 -2.32 16.74
CA ILE A 160 18.93 -1.50 17.97
C ILE A 160 20.06 -0.47 17.92
N MET A 161 21.26 -0.86 17.49
CA MET A 161 22.40 0.06 17.37
C MET A 161 22.13 1.13 16.31
N ASP A 162 21.60 0.73 15.15
CA ASP A 162 21.21 1.65 14.07
C ASP A 162 20.13 2.62 14.52
N PHE A 163 19.15 2.14 15.30
CA PHE A 163 18.12 2.98 15.89
C PHE A 163 18.71 3.95 16.93
N ALA A 164 19.60 3.48 17.81
CA ALA A 164 20.23 4.31 18.83
C ALA A 164 21.04 5.46 18.21
N ALA A 165 21.68 5.21 17.07
CA ALA A 165 22.44 6.21 16.33
C ALA A 165 21.53 7.22 15.58
N ASN A 166 20.47 6.74 14.91
CA ASN A 166 19.75 7.55 13.93
C ASN A 166 18.34 7.99 14.35
N LYS A 167 17.72 7.30 15.32
CA LYS A 167 16.34 7.52 15.82
C LYS A 167 15.28 7.66 14.71
N LYS A 168 15.49 7.03 13.56
CA LYS A 168 14.60 7.14 12.40
C LYS A 168 13.37 6.23 12.55
N ALA A 169 12.26 6.68 11.95
CA ALA A 169 11.07 5.87 11.73
C ALA A 169 11.42 4.64 10.86
N PRO A 170 10.63 3.55 10.93
CA PRO A 170 10.94 2.34 10.19
C PRO A 170 10.82 2.57 8.68
N PRO A 171 11.48 1.77 7.83
CA PRO A 171 11.32 1.87 6.38
C PRO A 171 9.87 1.60 5.96
N ILE A 172 9.41 2.21 4.87
CA ILE A 172 8.07 2.01 4.31
C ILE A 172 7.90 0.52 3.95
N ILE A 173 6.73 -0.02 4.28
CA ILE A 173 6.38 -1.42 4.02
C ILE A 173 5.48 -1.53 2.80
N LYS A 174 5.54 -2.68 2.11
CA LYS A 174 4.69 -2.92 0.94
C LYS A 174 3.20 -3.01 1.34
N PRO A 175 2.27 -2.64 0.43
CA PRO A 175 0.84 -2.72 0.69
C PRO A 175 0.35 -4.12 1.10
N PRO A 176 -0.74 -4.22 1.88
CA PRO A 176 -1.36 -5.50 2.22
C PRO A 176 -1.88 -6.21 0.97
N LYS A 177 -1.68 -7.54 0.92
CA LYS A 177 -2.22 -8.41 -0.14
C LYS A 177 -3.45 -9.15 0.37
N LEU A 178 -4.46 -9.26 -0.48
CA LEU A 178 -5.63 -10.10 -0.22
C LEU A 178 -5.22 -11.58 -0.24
N VAL A 179 -5.54 -12.33 0.82
CA VAL A 179 -5.18 -13.75 0.96
C VAL A 179 -6.40 -14.65 0.94
N GLU A 180 -7.50 -14.22 1.57
CA GLU A 180 -8.76 -14.98 1.58
C GLU A 180 -9.95 -14.04 1.34
N THR A 181 -10.99 -14.58 0.69
CA THR A 181 -12.22 -13.85 0.35
C THR A 181 -13.41 -14.77 0.56
N GLN A 182 -14.33 -14.34 1.42
CA GLN A 182 -15.66 -14.93 1.61
C GLN A 182 -16.74 -13.91 1.24
N GLN A 183 -18.01 -14.34 1.14
CA GLN A 183 -19.13 -13.46 0.80
C GLN A 183 -19.29 -12.25 1.74
N THR A 184 -18.78 -12.35 2.97
CA THR A 184 -18.93 -11.33 4.01
C THR A 184 -17.61 -10.93 4.68
N GLU A 185 -16.46 -11.43 4.19
CA GLU A 185 -15.16 -11.23 4.84
C GLU A 185 -14.00 -11.15 3.82
N LEU A 186 -13.12 -10.17 3.99
CA LEU A 186 -11.82 -10.07 3.31
C LEU A 186 -10.70 -10.22 4.31
N VAL A 187 -9.70 -11.06 4.02
CA VAL A 187 -8.50 -11.21 4.85
C VAL A 187 -7.29 -10.67 4.10
N VAL A 188 -6.67 -9.63 4.64
CA VAL A 188 -5.46 -9.01 4.07
C VAL A 188 -4.24 -9.31 4.92
N LYS A 189 -3.09 -9.49 4.26
CA LYS A 189 -1.81 -9.83 4.89
C LYS A 189 -0.67 -9.00 4.32
N TRP A 190 0.27 -8.58 5.16
CA TRP A 190 1.47 -7.85 4.75
C TRP A 190 2.75 -8.56 5.19
N LYS A 191 3.88 -8.16 4.61
CA LYS A 191 5.21 -8.65 5.01
C LYS A 191 5.66 -7.89 6.26
N LYS A 192 6.25 -8.60 7.23
CA LYS A 192 6.86 -7.96 8.41
C LYS A 192 7.99 -7.03 7.96
N SER A 193 8.14 -5.89 8.64
CA SER A 193 9.31 -5.03 8.45
C SER A 193 10.61 -5.82 8.70
N MET A 194 11.65 -5.49 7.94
CA MET A 194 13.01 -5.97 8.18
C MET A 194 13.61 -5.29 9.44
N ASP A 195 13.12 -4.10 9.78
CA ASP A 195 13.42 -3.45 11.05
C ASP A 195 12.69 -4.19 12.18
N SER A 196 13.49 -4.89 12.99
CA SER A 196 13.00 -5.66 14.12
C SER A 196 12.59 -4.81 15.31
N THR A 197 12.81 -3.49 15.30
CA THR A 197 12.34 -2.56 16.34
C THR A 197 10.88 -2.15 16.15
N VAL A 198 10.25 -2.58 15.05
CA VAL A 198 8.84 -2.28 14.75
C VAL A 198 7.90 -2.93 15.77
N ASP A 199 7.20 -2.08 16.53
CA ASP A 199 6.37 -2.48 17.66
C ASP A 199 4.87 -2.52 17.32
N ARG A 200 4.44 -1.79 16.28
CA ARG A 200 3.04 -1.73 15.84
C ARG A 200 2.91 -1.56 14.33
N TYR A 201 1.78 -2.03 13.83
CA TYR A 201 1.26 -1.76 12.51
C TYR A 201 -0.13 -1.15 12.64
N GLU A 202 -0.42 -0.18 11.78
CA GLU A 202 -1.76 0.35 11.59
C GLU A 202 -2.21 0.03 10.18
N VAL A 203 -3.34 -0.65 10.06
CA VAL A 203 -3.98 -0.99 8.79
C VAL A 203 -5.21 -0.12 8.62
N GLN A 204 -5.34 0.47 7.44
CA GLN A 204 -6.51 1.20 7.03
C GLN A 204 -7.10 0.60 5.77
N TYR A 205 -8.38 0.84 5.56
CA TYR A 205 -9.10 0.43 4.37
C TYR A 205 -9.99 1.57 3.88
N ARG A 206 -10.31 1.56 2.60
CA ARG A 206 -11.37 2.37 2.02
C ARG A 206 -12.05 1.59 0.91
N LYS A 207 -13.24 2.02 0.49
CA LYS A 207 -13.81 1.51 -0.75
C LYS A 207 -13.02 2.05 -1.94
N ALA A 208 -12.82 1.23 -2.95
CA ALA A 208 -12.11 1.58 -4.18
C ALA A 208 -13.06 2.08 -5.29
N ASP A 209 -14.33 2.30 -4.95
CA ASP A 209 -15.31 2.91 -5.87
C ASP A 209 -15.02 4.40 -6.10
N SER A 210 -14.20 5.02 -5.23
CA SER A 210 -13.72 6.39 -5.38
C SER A 210 -12.37 6.60 -4.67
N VAL A 211 -11.42 7.20 -5.37
CA VAL A 211 -10.13 7.65 -4.82
C VAL A 211 -10.27 8.71 -3.70
N ASN A 212 -11.46 9.33 -3.58
CA ASN A 212 -11.75 10.33 -2.54
C ASN A 212 -12.28 9.72 -1.24
N ASN A 213 -12.51 8.40 -1.19
CA ASN A 213 -13.01 7.79 0.03
C ASN A 213 -12.00 7.97 1.17
N THR A 214 -12.51 8.41 2.31
CA THR A 214 -11.69 8.55 3.52
C THR A 214 -11.22 7.19 3.98
N TRP A 215 -9.94 7.10 4.31
CA TRP A 215 -9.37 5.92 4.92
C TRP A 215 -9.96 5.71 6.31
N ALA A 216 -10.56 4.53 6.52
CA ALA A 216 -11.05 4.08 7.81
C ALA A 216 -10.00 3.19 8.50
N GLY A 217 -9.85 3.35 9.81
CA GLY A 217 -9.03 2.45 10.62
C GLY A 217 -9.59 1.03 10.62
N LEU A 218 -8.82 0.07 10.12
CA LEU A 218 -9.17 -1.35 10.21
C LEU A 218 -8.70 -1.94 11.53
N ALA A 219 -7.42 -1.77 11.83
CA ALA A 219 -6.81 -2.32 13.04
C ALA A 219 -5.48 -1.65 13.38
N VAL A 220 -5.12 -1.70 14.67
CA VAL A 220 -3.77 -1.45 15.17
C VAL A 220 -3.29 -2.74 15.83
N VAL A 221 -2.24 -3.35 15.29
CA VAL A 221 -1.74 -4.66 15.72
C VAL A 221 -0.25 -4.61 16.06
N THR A 222 0.21 -5.44 16.98
CA THR A 222 1.62 -5.48 17.41
C THR A 222 2.45 -6.48 16.61
N ALA A 223 2.02 -7.75 16.57
CA ALA A 223 2.77 -8.84 15.94
C ALA A 223 2.02 -9.55 14.79
N CYS A 224 0.71 -9.34 14.66
CA CYS A 224 -0.09 -9.95 13.61
C CYS A 224 0.29 -9.41 12.23
N LYS A 225 0.32 -10.30 11.23
CA LYS A 225 0.65 -9.96 9.83
C LYS A 225 -0.59 -9.93 8.93
N HIS A 226 -1.77 -10.17 9.50
CA HIS A 226 -3.03 -10.19 8.79
C HIS A 226 -4.15 -9.61 9.64
N VAL A 227 -5.16 -9.07 8.99
CA VAL A 227 -6.40 -8.58 9.59
C VAL A 227 -7.56 -8.92 8.67
N SER A 228 -8.75 -9.09 9.23
CA SER A 228 -9.96 -9.32 8.44
C SER A 228 -10.94 -8.16 8.54
N LEU A 229 -11.57 -7.85 7.40
CA LEU A 229 -12.65 -6.90 7.27
C LEU A 229 -13.95 -7.68 7.06
N SER A 230 -14.83 -7.68 8.06
CA SER A 230 -16.12 -8.40 8.03
C SER A 230 -17.29 -7.46 7.73
N GLY A 231 -18.43 -8.01 7.31
CA GLY A 231 -19.68 -7.26 7.11
C GLY A 231 -19.74 -6.49 5.78
N ILE A 232 -18.95 -6.91 4.79
CA ILE A 232 -18.92 -6.31 3.47
C ILE A 232 -20.13 -6.71 2.62
N LYS A 233 -20.52 -5.85 1.68
CA LYS A 233 -21.52 -6.18 0.65
C LYS A 233 -20.81 -6.77 -0.57
N CYS A 234 -21.44 -7.76 -1.21
CA CYS A 234 -20.94 -8.36 -2.45
C CYS A 234 -20.75 -7.27 -3.53
N HIS A 235 -19.69 -7.39 -4.35
CA HIS A 235 -19.31 -6.46 -5.42
C HIS A 235 -18.82 -5.05 -5.03
N THR A 236 -18.42 -4.80 -3.77
CA THR A 236 -17.73 -3.54 -3.42
C THR A 236 -16.22 -3.74 -3.43
N PRO A 237 -15.45 -3.03 -4.27
CA PRO A 237 -13.99 -3.12 -4.25
C PRO A 237 -13.43 -2.33 -3.06
N PHE A 238 -12.31 -2.80 -2.49
CA PHE A 238 -11.67 -2.19 -1.32
C PHE A 238 -10.16 -2.06 -1.54
N GLU A 239 -9.62 -0.95 -1.09
CA GLU A 239 -8.19 -0.68 -1.01
C GLU A 239 -7.72 -0.77 0.44
N PHE A 240 -6.46 -1.16 0.63
CA PHE A 240 -5.86 -1.34 1.93
C PHE A 240 -4.46 -0.73 1.95
N ARG A 241 -4.13 -0.04 3.04
CA ARG A 241 -2.79 0.46 3.29
C ARG A 241 -2.34 0.14 4.69
N VAL A 242 -1.04 0.06 4.89
CA VAL A 242 -0.45 -0.26 6.18
C VAL A 242 0.76 0.64 6.44
N ARG A 243 0.92 1.06 7.69
CA ARG A 243 2.14 1.72 8.17
C ARG A 243 2.69 1.00 9.39
N ALA A 244 3.99 1.13 9.61
CA ALA A 244 4.72 0.58 10.73
C ALA A 244 5.16 1.69 11.69
N ARG A 245 5.27 1.32 12.97
CA ARG A 245 5.80 2.18 14.02
C ARG A 245 7.01 1.52 14.66
N ASN A 246 8.01 2.34 14.99
CA ASN A 246 9.01 2.04 16.01
C ASN A 246 9.06 3.22 17.01
N PRO A 247 9.93 3.22 18.03
CA PRO A 247 10.02 4.33 18.97
C PRO A 247 10.43 5.68 18.35
N GLY A 248 11.03 5.68 17.15
CA GLY A 248 11.36 6.89 16.38
C GLY A 248 10.15 7.51 15.66
N GLY A 249 9.03 6.81 15.58
CA GLY A 249 7.78 7.32 15.04
C GLY A 249 7.09 6.35 14.08
N TRP A 250 6.06 6.88 13.42
CA TRP A 250 5.38 6.19 12.33
C TRP A 250 6.11 6.49 11.01
N ASN A 251 6.20 5.48 10.16
CA ASN A 251 6.49 5.73 8.76
C ASN A 251 5.23 6.20 8.01
N GLU A 252 5.42 6.63 6.77
CA GLU A 252 4.29 6.90 5.88
C GLU A 252 3.54 5.60 5.57
N TYR A 253 2.27 5.73 5.20
CA TYR A 253 1.52 4.57 4.74
C TYR A 253 2.17 4.00 3.48
N SER A 254 1.97 2.70 3.29
CA SER A 254 2.22 2.03 2.02
C SER A 254 1.32 2.66 0.95
N ASP A 255 1.73 3.80 0.39
CA ASP A 255 0.98 4.45 -0.69
C ASP A 255 1.28 3.75 -2.02
N GLU A 256 0.24 3.69 -2.84
CA GLU A 256 0.14 3.06 -4.16
C GLU A 256 0.87 3.87 -5.24
N SER A 257 2.09 4.34 -4.97
CA SER A 257 2.70 5.35 -5.85
C SER A 257 2.91 4.84 -7.28
N ILE A 258 3.15 3.53 -7.47
CA ILE A 258 3.31 2.96 -8.81
C ILE A 258 1.97 2.82 -9.55
N ASP A 259 0.86 2.54 -8.87
CA ASP A 259 -0.45 2.39 -9.53
C ASP A 259 -1.06 3.75 -9.92
N ASP A 260 -0.76 4.82 -9.19
CA ASP A 260 -1.09 6.20 -9.61
C ASP A 260 -0.36 6.56 -10.92
N LEU A 261 0.90 6.16 -11.04
CA LEU A 261 1.65 6.31 -12.28
C LEU A 261 1.04 5.49 -13.42
N HIS A 262 0.41 4.33 -13.16
CA HIS A 262 -0.28 3.58 -14.21
C HIS A 262 -1.43 4.37 -14.85
N GLN A 263 -2.15 5.19 -14.07
CA GLN A 263 -3.21 6.05 -14.59
C GLN A 263 -2.66 7.23 -15.40
N MET A 264 -1.49 7.75 -15.04
CA MET A 264 -0.85 8.87 -15.73
C MET A 264 -0.11 8.41 -17.01
N ASP A 265 0.67 7.33 -16.90
CA ASP A 265 1.50 6.77 -17.95
C ASP A 265 1.63 5.24 -17.78
N SER A 266 0.71 4.52 -18.39
CA SER A 266 0.67 3.06 -18.34
C SER A 266 1.89 2.37 -18.95
N GLN A 267 2.59 3.03 -19.89
CA GLN A 267 3.78 2.47 -20.53
C GLN A 267 4.99 2.61 -19.62
N TYR A 268 5.19 3.78 -19.04
CA TYR A 268 6.27 4.03 -18.10
C TYR A 268 6.12 3.19 -16.83
N HIS A 269 4.88 3.06 -16.34
CA HIS A 269 4.53 2.12 -15.27
C HIS A 269 5.02 0.70 -15.56
N LYS A 270 4.72 0.15 -16.74
CA LYS A 270 5.16 -1.20 -17.13
C LYS A 270 6.67 -1.33 -17.14
N SER A 271 7.40 -0.31 -17.59
CA SER A 271 8.86 -0.29 -17.56
C SER A 271 9.43 -0.32 -16.14
N LEU A 272 8.85 0.45 -15.21
CA LEU A 272 9.29 0.44 -13.81
C LEU A 272 8.94 -0.87 -13.10
N VAL A 273 7.77 -1.45 -13.36
CA VAL A 273 7.40 -2.78 -12.85
C VAL A 273 8.37 -3.84 -13.38
N TRP A 274 8.69 -3.79 -14.68
CA TRP A 274 9.66 -4.71 -15.28
C TRP A 274 11.04 -4.57 -14.62
N MET A 275 11.51 -3.34 -14.39
CA MET A 275 12.78 -3.06 -13.69
C MET A 275 12.79 -3.66 -12.27
N LEU A 276 11.67 -3.58 -11.54
CA LEU A 276 11.56 -4.17 -10.21
C LEU A 276 11.60 -5.71 -10.22
N GLU A 277 11.05 -6.34 -11.27
CA GLU A 277 10.88 -7.79 -11.36
C GLU A 277 12.06 -8.51 -12.01
N ASN A 278 12.92 -7.81 -12.74
CA ASN A 278 14.01 -8.39 -13.53
C ASN A 278 15.37 -7.83 -13.11
N ASP A 279 16.43 -8.62 -13.26
CA ASP A 279 17.80 -8.12 -13.13
C ASP A 279 18.07 -7.09 -14.24
N ILE A 280 18.63 -5.94 -13.87
CA ILE A 280 18.88 -4.83 -14.79
C ILE A 280 20.35 -4.66 -15.17
N THR A 281 21.23 -5.50 -14.64
CA THR A 281 22.67 -5.45 -14.89
C THR A 281 22.96 -5.51 -16.40
N ASP A 282 23.67 -4.50 -16.92
CA ASP A 282 23.99 -4.34 -18.35
C ASP A 282 22.79 -4.22 -19.31
N ILE A 283 21.57 -4.04 -18.79
CA ILE A 283 20.35 -3.86 -19.60
C ILE A 283 19.92 -2.39 -19.63
N ILE A 284 20.05 -1.70 -18.52
CA ILE A 284 19.59 -0.32 -18.34
C ILE A 284 20.77 0.54 -17.88
N ASP A 285 20.98 1.67 -18.55
CA ASP A 285 22.01 2.65 -18.21
C ASP A 285 21.33 3.96 -17.77
N GLU A 286 20.80 3.93 -16.54
CA GLU A 286 20.09 5.05 -15.92
C GLU A 286 20.89 5.58 -14.73
N THR A 287 20.66 6.84 -14.38
CA THR A 287 21.22 7.48 -13.19
C THR A 287 20.09 7.95 -12.29
N PHE A 288 20.38 8.36 -11.06
CA PHE A 288 19.35 8.95 -10.17
C PHE A 288 19.00 10.39 -10.58
N SER A 289 18.69 10.61 -11.86
CA SER A 289 18.28 11.89 -12.42
C SER A 289 17.20 11.68 -13.48
N VAL A 290 16.48 12.76 -13.81
CA VAL A 290 15.43 12.77 -14.83
C VAL A 290 15.61 13.96 -15.76
N GLU A 291 15.36 13.73 -17.04
CA GLU A 291 15.34 14.80 -18.04
C GLU A 291 13.94 15.40 -18.15
N MET A 292 13.86 16.73 -18.17
CA MET A 292 12.63 17.46 -18.41
C MET A 292 12.81 18.53 -19.48
N GLU A 293 11.74 18.81 -20.21
CA GLU A 293 11.71 19.90 -21.18
C GLU A 293 11.47 21.23 -20.43
N GLY A 294 12.54 22.03 -20.32
CA GLY A 294 12.49 23.37 -19.74
C GLY A 294 11.96 24.42 -20.71
N ALA A 295 11.83 25.66 -20.22
CA ALA A 295 11.37 26.79 -21.02
C ALA A 295 12.21 26.96 -22.30
N GLY A 296 11.53 26.94 -23.46
CA GLY A 296 12.17 27.04 -24.77
C GLY A 296 12.74 25.72 -25.34
N LYS A 297 12.19 24.56 -24.93
CA LYS A 297 12.58 23.22 -25.39
C LYS A 297 14.01 22.81 -25.05
N LYS A 298 14.62 23.41 -24.02
CA LYS A 298 15.93 22.98 -23.52
C LYS A 298 15.74 21.84 -22.53
N LEU A 299 16.44 20.73 -22.76
CA LEU A 299 16.50 19.64 -21.78
C LEU A 299 17.22 20.13 -20.53
N VAL A 300 16.59 19.92 -19.37
CA VAL A 300 17.14 20.19 -18.05
C VAL A 300 17.18 18.86 -17.30
N VAL A 301 18.34 18.52 -16.77
CA VAL A 301 18.54 17.34 -15.92
C VAL A 301 18.28 17.73 -14.48
N VAL A 302 17.37 17.02 -13.82
CA VAL A 302 17.04 17.19 -12.42
C VAL A 302 17.52 15.96 -11.66
N ASP A 303 18.33 16.16 -10.63
CA ASP A 303 18.76 15.07 -9.76
C ASP A 303 17.62 14.66 -8.82
N LEU A 304 17.33 13.37 -8.76
CA LEU A 304 16.31 12.81 -7.85
C LEU A 304 16.78 12.74 -6.40
N LYS A 305 18.10 12.71 -6.21
CA LYS A 305 18.79 12.79 -4.91
C LYS A 305 20.09 13.55 -5.05
N GLU A 306 20.76 13.84 -3.94
CA GLU A 306 22.04 14.56 -3.95
C GLU A 306 23.06 13.90 -4.89
N ASN A 307 23.58 14.66 -5.86
CA ASN A 307 24.48 14.20 -6.93
C ASN A 307 23.92 13.03 -7.76
N GLY A 308 22.61 12.94 -7.91
CA GLY A 308 21.93 11.80 -8.53
C GLY A 308 22.38 11.45 -9.95
N ARG A 309 22.68 12.44 -10.80
CA ARG A 309 23.25 12.23 -12.15
C ARG A 309 24.57 11.46 -12.17
N ASP A 310 25.33 11.47 -11.08
CA ASP A 310 26.62 10.77 -10.97
C ASP A 310 26.47 9.40 -10.30
N ILE A 311 25.24 9.01 -9.92
CA ILE A 311 24.94 7.75 -9.24
C ILE A 311 24.23 6.83 -10.22
N PRO A 312 24.85 5.73 -10.68
CA PRO A 312 24.21 4.79 -11.58
C PRO A 312 23.15 3.95 -10.87
N VAL A 313 22.10 3.61 -11.61
CA VAL A 313 21.08 2.66 -11.17
C VAL A 313 21.62 1.25 -11.37
N THR A 314 21.57 0.45 -10.31
CA THR A 314 22.08 -0.92 -10.23
C THR A 314 21.00 -1.82 -9.65
N ASP A 315 21.13 -3.14 -9.81
CA ASP A 315 20.12 -4.07 -9.29
C ASP A 315 19.88 -3.92 -7.77
N VAL A 316 20.92 -3.50 -7.03
CA VAL A 316 20.89 -3.27 -5.58
C VAL A 316 20.08 -2.03 -5.21
N ASN A 317 20.13 -0.97 -6.02
CA ASN A 317 19.53 0.33 -5.70
C ASN A 317 18.30 0.68 -6.56
N LYS A 318 17.90 -0.18 -7.50
CA LYS A 318 16.77 0.05 -8.42
C LYS A 318 15.44 0.32 -7.72
N ILE A 319 15.23 -0.26 -6.54
CA ILE A 319 14.00 -0.01 -5.75
C ILE A 319 13.94 1.46 -5.34
N GLU A 320 15.05 2.00 -4.83
CA GLU A 320 15.17 3.41 -4.45
C GLU A 320 14.99 4.33 -5.66
N TYR A 321 15.57 3.98 -6.80
CA TYR A 321 15.40 4.72 -8.05
C TYR A 321 13.93 4.78 -8.47
N VAL A 322 13.24 3.64 -8.51
CA VAL A 322 11.82 3.56 -8.88
C VAL A 322 10.97 4.41 -7.93
N ASP A 323 11.21 4.31 -6.62
CA ASP A 323 10.47 5.11 -5.63
C ASP A 323 10.63 6.63 -5.87
N LEU A 324 11.86 7.09 -6.11
CA LEU A 324 12.15 8.50 -6.36
C LEU A 324 11.60 9.00 -7.70
N VAL A 325 11.67 8.19 -8.76
CA VAL A 325 11.10 8.50 -10.08
C VAL A 325 9.59 8.64 -9.99
N VAL A 326 8.93 7.70 -9.30
CA VAL A 326 7.49 7.71 -9.12
C VAL A 326 7.06 8.93 -8.31
N GLN A 327 7.77 9.24 -7.23
CA GLN A 327 7.50 10.43 -6.43
C GLN A 327 7.68 11.72 -7.24
N TRP A 328 8.75 11.80 -8.04
CA TRP A 328 8.98 12.93 -8.93
C TRP A 328 7.85 13.10 -9.94
N ARG A 329 7.43 12.02 -10.60
CA ARG A 329 6.40 12.07 -11.65
C ARG A 329 5.01 12.40 -11.12
N THR A 330 4.68 11.96 -9.91
CA THR A 330 3.34 12.13 -9.33
C THR A 330 3.21 13.39 -8.46
N GLN A 331 4.28 13.85 -7.82
CA GLN A 331 4.23 14.95 -6.86
C GLN A 331 5.03 16.19 -7.32
N PHE A 332 6.33 16.03 -7.59
CA PHE A 332 7.23 17.18 -7.69
C PHE A 332 7.40 17.76 -9.11
N GLY A 333 7.24 16.96 -10.15
CA GLY A 333 7.55 17.33 -11.53
C GLY A 333 6.69 18.48 -12.07
N ALA A 334 5.52 18.69 -11.47
CA ALA A 334 4.61 19.80 -11.78
C ALA A 334 4.48 20.82 -10.63
N GLN A 335 5.30 20.73 -9.57
CA GLN A 335 5.11 21.51 -8.35
C GLN A 335 5.06 23.02 -8.62
N VAL A 336 5.93 23.54 -9.49
CA VAL A 336 5.98 24.97 -9.81
C VAL A 336 4.68 25.44 -10.49
N GLN A 337 4.16 24.63 -11.41
CA GLN A 337 2.91 24.90 -12.13
C GLN A 337 1.71 24.79 -11.18
N MET A 338 1.71 23.78 -10.31
CA MET A 338 0.67 23.58 -9.31
C MET A 338 0.67 24.71 -8.28
N ASP A 339 1.83 25.15 -7.80
CA ASP A 339 1.98 26.28 -6.87
C ASP A 339 1.48 27.57 -7.51
N ALA A 340 1.82 27.83 -8.78
CA ALA A 340 1.32 28.98 -9.51
C ALA A 340 -0.21 28.94 -9.70
N LEU A 341 -0.76 27.76 -10.00
CA LEU A 341 -2.20 27.55 -10.11
C LEU A 341 -2.92 27.80 -8.78
N VAL A 342 -2.40 27.21 -7.68
CA VAL A 342 -2.93 27.42 -6.33
C VAL A 342 -2.81 28.88 -5.94
N GLN A 343 -1.69 29.54 -6.21
CA GLN A 343 -1.51 30.96 -5.94
C GLN A 343 -2.56 31.79 -6.70
N GLY A 344 -2.72 31.56 -8.01
CA GLY A 344 -3.71 32.24 -8.84
C GLY A 344 -5.14 32.02 -8.33
N PHE A 345 -5.51 30.77 -8.08
CA PHE A 345 -6.82 30.40 -7.55
C PHE A 345 -7.12 31.06 -6.20
N THR A 346 -6.12 31.08 -5.31
CA THR A 346 -6.27 31.62 -3.95
C THR A 346 -6.25 33.15 -3.87
N THR A 347 -5.90 33.84 -4.97
CA THR A 347 -6.11 35.30 -5.08
C THR A 347 -7.58 35.66 -5.19
N LEU A 348 -8.41 34.79 -5.78
CA LEU A 348 -9.84 35.01 -5.95
C LEU A 348 -10.66 34.36 -4.84
N ILE A 349 -10.28 33.14 -4.42
CA ILE A 349 -11.03 32.35 -3.45
C ILE A 349 -10.13 32.02 -2.25
N PRO A 350 -10.40 32.55 -1.04
CA PRO A 350 -9.59 32.28 0.13
C PRO A 350 -9.54 30.77 0.45
N LEU A 351 -8.36 30.25 0.79
CA LEU A 351 -8.18 28.83 1.16
C LEU A 351 -9.12 28.38 2.28
N SER A 352 -9.44 29.26 3.23
CA SER A 352 -10.38 28.95 4.32
C SER A 352 -11.79 28.64 3.82
N ALA A 353 -12.22 29.23 2.70
CA ALA A 353 -13.52 28.96 2.08
C ALA A 353 -13.55 27.62 1.33
N ILE A 354 -12.38 27.10 0.93
CA ILE A 354 -12.26 25.79 0.26
C ILE A 354 -12.13 24.66 1.27
N LYS A 355 -11.43 24.89 2.38
CA LYS A 355 -11.16 23.89 3.43
C LYS A 355 -12.42 23.33 4.11
N VAL A 356 -13.58 23.93 3.91
CA VAL A 356 -14.86 23.42 4.43
C VAL A 356 -15.42 22.28 3.59
N PHE A 357 -14.96 22.14 2.34
CA PHE A 357 -15.39 21.11 1.40
C PHE A 357 -14.40 19.95 1.38
N ASP A 358 -14.92 18.74 1.26
CA ASP A 358 -14.10 17.59 0.88
C ASP A 358 -13.80 17.58 -0.64
N MET A 359 -12.95 16.66 -1.09
CA MET A 359 -12.57 16.58 -2.51
C MET A 359 -13.74 16.23 -3.45
N ALA A 360 -14.73 15.48 -2.98
CA ALA A 360 -15.91 15.14 -3.77
C ALA A 360 -16.84 16.34 -3.92
N GLU A 361 -17.06 17.07 -2.83
CA GLU A 361 -17.82 18.32 -2.80
C GLU A 361 -17.16 19.41 -3.64
N LEU A 362 -15.83 19.57 -3.53
CA LEU A 362 -15.09 20.52 -4.34
C LEU A 362 -15.13 20.14 -5.83
N ARG A 363 -15.02 18.85 -6.15
CA ARG A 363 -15.18 18.35 -7.52
C ARG A 363 -16.57 18.65 -8.05
N MET A 364 -17.60 18.47 -7.24
CA MET A 364 -18.99 18.77 -7.60
C MET A 364 -19.23 20.27 -7.74
N LEU A 365 -18.56 21.10 -6.94
CA LEU A 365 -18.62 22.56 -7.02
C LEU A 365 -18.02 23.07 -8.34
N VAL A 366 -16.89 22.50 -8.76
CA VAL A 366 -16.19 22.92 -9.98
C VAL A 366 -16.81 22.30 -11.23
N ASN A 367 -17.18 21.02 -11.18
CA ASN A 367 -17.59 20.26 -12.37
C ASN A 367 -19.10 20.04 -12.47
N GLY A 368 -19.89 20.27 -11.42
CA GLY A 368 -21.32 19.96 -11.38
C GLY A 368 -21.64 18.55 -10.88
N LYS A 369 -22.93 18.23 -10.80
CA LYS A 369 -23.48 16.95 -10.33
C LYS A 369 -23.21 15.86 -11.40
N PRO A 370 -22.65 14.70 -11.01
CA PRO A 370 -22.41 13.59 -11.93
C PRO A 370 -23.68 12.81 -12.28
N THR A 371 -24.69 12.86 -11.42
CA THR A 371 -25.98 12.21 -11.65
C THR A 371 -26.90 13.16 -12.40
N ILE A 372 -27.41 12.72 -13.54
CA ILE A 372 -28.35 13.49 -14.37
C ILE A 372 -29.76 12.99 -14.09
N ASP A 373 -30.48 13.72 -13.26
CA ASP A 373 -31.91 13.50 -13.00
C ASP A 373 -32.74 14.14 -14.12
N VAL A 374 -33.54 13.31 -14.78
CA VAL A 374 -34.39 13.73 -15.91
C VAL A 374 -35.49 14.68 -15.45
N GLU A 375 -36.00 14.52 -14.22
CA GLU A 375 -37.04 15.42 -13.71
C GLU A 375 -36.46 16.79 -13.31
N GLU A 376 -35.20 16.84 -12.86
CA GLU A 376 -34.47 18.09 -12.67
C GLU A 376 -34.31 18.82 -14.01
N LEU A 377 -33.81 18.14 -15.06
CA LEU A 377 -33.70 18.71 -16.41
C LEU A 377 -35.06 19.23 -16.92
N ARG A 378 -36.12 18.43 -16.74
CA ARG A 378 -37.48 18.82 -17.13
C ARG A 378 -37.95 20.06 -16.40
N SER A 379 -37.74 20.14 -15.08
CA SER A 379 -38.15 21.28 -14.27
C SER A 379 -37.42 22.58 -14.65
N CYS A 380 -36.21 22.48 -15.19
CA CYS A 380 -35.40 23.61 -15.66
C CYS A 380 -35.62 23.95 -17.14
N THR A 381 -36.53 23.26 -17.84
CA THR A 381 -36.77 23.45 -19.28
C THR A 381 -37.91 24.43 -19.55
N VAL A 382 -37.61 25.44 -20.36
CA VAL A 382 -38.56 26.40 -20.91
C VAL A 382 -38.89 26.01 -22.35
N PHE A 383 -40.17 25.98 -22.69
CA PHE A 383 -40.64 25.62 -24.02
C PHE A 383 -40.84 26.86 -24.90
N GLN A 384 -40.44 26.76 -26.17
CA GLN A 384 -40.52 27.83 -27.16
C GLN A 384 -40.94 27.29 -28.54
N GLY A 385 -41.28 28.19 -29.46
CA GLY A 385 -41.57 27.85 -30.86
C GLY A 385 -42.85 27.03 -31.09
N GLY A 386 -43.73 26.92 -30.09
CA GLY A 386 -45.00 26.19 -30.22
C GLY A 386 -44.99 24.77 -29.63
N TYR A 387 -43.92 24.38 -28.93
CA TYR A 387 -44.01 23.29 -27.96
C TYR A 387 -44.46 23.79 -26.59
N ASP A 388 -45.07 22.88 -25.84
CA ASP A 388 -45.36 22.98 -24.42
C ASP A 388 -45.01 21.65 -23.74
N GLU A 389 -45.25 21.54 -22.43
CA GLU A 389 -44.96 20.34 -21.67
C GLU A 389 -45.82 19.12 -22.03
N HIS A 390 -46.92 19.31 -22.77
CA HIS A 390 -47.86 18.28 -23.17
C HIS A 390 -47.65 17.79 -24.60
N ALA A 391 -46.82 18.48 -25.40
CA ALA A 391 -46.47 18.07 -26.74
C ALA A 391 -45.93 16.63 -26.76
N GLN A 392 -46.49 15.78 -27.62
CA GLN A 392 -46.19 14.34 -27.63
C GLN A 392 -44.70 14.03 -27.83
N VAL A 393 -44.04 14.79 -28.69
CA VAL A 393 -42.59 14.68 -28.96
C VAL A 393 -41.74 15.06 -27.75
N VAL A 394 -42.21 16.00 -26.91
CA VAL A 394 -41.57 16.38 -25.65
C VAL A 394 -41.72 15.26 -24.62
N LEU A 395 -42.91 14.68 -24.49
CA LEU A 395 -43.15 13.53 -23.62
C LEU A 395 -42.27 12.34 -24.01
N TRP A 396 -42.13 12.09 -25.31
CA TRP A 396 -41.22 11.07 -25.85
C TRP A 396 -39.75 11.36 -25.55
N LEU A 397 -39.30 12.62 -25.64
CA LEU A 397 -37.93 12.98 -25.26
C LEU A 397 -37.65 12.62 -23.80
N TRP A 398 -38.55 13.01 -22.88
CA TRP A 398 -38.39 12.68 -21.46
C TRP A 398 -38.45 11.18 -21.20
N GLN A 399 -39.28 10.44 -21.93
CA GLN A 399 -39.31 8.98 -21.87
C GLN A 399 -37.97 8.38 -22.31
N ALA A 400 -37.44 8.80 -23.47
CA ALA A 400 -36.16 8.33 -23.99
C ALA A 400 -35.01 8.61 -23.01
N LEU A 401 -34.94 9.84 -22.47
CA LEU A 401 -33.92 10.19 -21.48
C LEU A 401 -34.01 9.34 -20.21
N ARG A 402 -35.21 8.96 -19.76
CA ARG A 402 -35.37 8.03 -18.62
C ARG A 402 -34.85 6.62 -18.95
N GLU A 403 -34.98 6.17 -20.19
CA GLU A 403 -34.48 4.87 -20.67
C GLU A 403 -32.98 4.88 -20.99
N PHE A 404 -32.39 6.05 -21.24
CA PHE A 404 -30.95 6.20 -21.52
C PHE A 404 -30.08 5.87 -20.30
N THR A 405 -28.90 5.32 -20.59
CA THR A 405 -27.83 5.14 -19.59
C THR A 405 -27.29 6.51 -19.15
N ILE A 406 -26.56 6.54 -18.04
CA ILE A 406 -25.99 7.79 -17.52
C ILE A 406 -25.00 8.41 -18.52
N GLU A 407 -24.27 7.59 -19.28
CA GLU A 407 -23.34 8.04 -20.32
C GLU A 407 -24.08 8.74 -21.46
N LEU A 408 -25.18 8.15 -21.95
CA LEU A 408 -26.01 8.76 -23.00
C LEU A 408 -26.71 10.04 -22.52
N ARG A 409 -27.15 10.09 -21.25
CA ARG A 409 -27.66 11.34 -20.66
C ARG A 409 -26.59 12.42 -20.60
N GLY A 410 -25.35 12.06 -20.25
CA GLY A 410 -24.21 12.96 -20.25
C GLY A 410 -23.87 13.49 -21.63
N GLN A 411 -23.92 12.64 -22.65
CA GLN A 411 -23.75 13.04 -24.05
C GLN A 411 -24.88 13.96 -24.52
N PHE A 412 -26.13 13.67 -24.15
CA PHE A 412 -27.26 14.55 -24.44
C PHE A 412 -27.10 15.93 -23.80
N LEU A 413 -26.69 15.97 -22.54
CA LEU A 413 -26.46 17.25 -21.85
C LEU A 413 -25.31 18.01 -22.52
N LYS A 414 -24.19 17.34 -22.83
CA LYS A 414 -23.05 17.94 -23.57
C LYS A 414 -23.49 18.48 -24.93
N PHE A 415 -24.35 17.74 -25.64
CA PHE A 415 -24.90 18.16 -26.92
C PHE A 415 -25.73 19.45 -26.81
N MET A 416 -26.51 19.60 -25.73
CA MET A 416 -27.39 20.74 -25.51
C MET A 416 -26.70 21.97 -24.88
N THR A 417 -25.74 21.76 -23.98
CA THR A 417 -25.16 22.82 -23.13
C THR A 417 -23.65 22.97 -23.27
N GLY A 418 -22.97 22.02 -23.90
CA GLY A 418 -21.50 21.96 -23.98
C GLY A 418 -20.82 21.26 -22.79
N THR A 419 -21.56 20.94 -21.72
CA THR A 419 -21.06 20.19 -20.55
C THR A 419 -21.88 18.94 -20.29
N ASN A 420 -21.25 17.87 -19.83
CA ASN A 420 -21.92 16.61 -19.49
C ASN A 420 -22.43 16.54 -18.04
N MET A 421 -22.37 17.64 -17.29
CA MET A 421 -22.74 17.71 -15.87
C MET A 421 -23.77 18.80 -15.59
N ILE A 422 -24.60 18.62 -14.56
CA ILE A 422 -25.59 19.63 -14.12
C ILE A 422 -24.93 20.62 -13.15
N PRO A 423 -24.98 21.94 -13.38
CA PRO A 423 -24.47 22.92 -12.41
C PRO A 423 -25.21 22.83 -11.07
N LEU A 424 -24.52 23.07 -9.96
CA LEU A 424 -25.12 22.95 -8.62
C LEU A 424 -26.32 23.89 -8.41
N ASP A 425 -26.20 25.12 -8.91
CA ASP A 425 -27.21 26.17 -8.77
C ASP A 425 -28.28 26.12 -9.88
N GLY A 426 -28.27 25.08 -10.72
CA GLY A 426 -29.15 24.94 -11.88
C GLY A 426 -28.61 25.66 -13.13
N PHE A 427 -29.43 25.70 -14.19
CA PHE A 427 -29.02 26.25 -15.48
C PHE A 427 -29.34 27.75 -15.57
N GLU A 428 -28.30 28.56 -15.78
CA GLU A 428 -28.42 29.97 -16.14
C GLU A 428 -27.57 30.25 -17.40
N PRO A 429 -28.18 30.50 -18.58
CA PRO A 429 -29.62 30.57 -18.87
C PRO A 429 -30.33 29.20 -18.74
N PRO A 430 -31.67 29.16 -18.58
CA PRO A 430 -32.42 27.90 -18.46
C PRO A 430 -32.28 27.04 -19.72
N LEU A 431 -32.60 25.75 -19.59
CA LEU A 431 -32.68 24.86 -20.74
C LEU A 431 -33.86 25.30 -21.62
N ASN A 432 -33.67 25.37 -22.94
CA ASN A 432 -34.70 25.78 -23.88
C ASN A 432 -35.01 24.66 -24.86
N LEU A 433 -36.28 24.28 -24.98
CA LEU A 433 -36.73 23.30 -25.96
C LEU A 433 -37.66 23.98 -26.96
N THR A 434 -37.22 24.01 -28.22
CA THR A 434 -37.87 24.77 -29.30
C THR A 434 -38.33 23.84 -30.40
N LYS A 435 -39.56 24.03 -30.89
CA LYS A 435 -40.03 23.33 -32.08
C LYS A 435 -39.24 23.77 -33.30
N SER A 436 -38.75 22.78 -34.06
CA SER A 436 -38.06 23.01 -35.32
C SER A 436 -39.06 23.21 -36.46
N ASP A 437 -38.73 24.09 -37.40
CA ASP A 437 -39.43 24.21 -38.69
C ASP A 437 -38.92 23.19 -39.74
N LEU A 438 -38.01 22.30 -39.36
CA LEU A 438 -37.44 21.27 -40.23
C LEU A 438 -38.35 20.05 -40.35
N ASP A 439 -38.16 19.30 -41.44
CA ASP A 439 -38.85 18.04 -41.71
C ASP A 439 -38.65 17.03 -40.56
N PRO A 440 -39.67 16.21 -40.21
CA PRO A 440 -39.56 15.16 -39.19
C PRO A 440 -38.46 14.11 -39.42
N GLN A 441 -37.79 14.07 -40.58
CA GLN A 441 -36.61 13.22 -40.83
C GLN A 441 -35.28 13.91 -40.52
N ALA A 442 -35.28 15.22 -40.27
CA ALA A 442 -34.08 15.97 -39.90
C ALA A 442 -33.55 15.55 -38.53
N LEU A 443 -32.26 15.78 -38.29
CA LEU A 443 -31.65 15.62 -36.97
C LEU A 443 -32.01 16.81 -36.06
N PRO A 444 -32.04 16.62 -34.73
CA PRO A 444 -32.15 17.74 -33.81
C PRO A 444 -30.90 18.63 -33.91
N ARG A 445 -31.06 19.92 -33.59
CA ARG A 445 -29.96 20.89 -33.56
C ARG A 445 -29.86 21.54 -32.20
N THR A 446 -28.68 22.03 -31.84
CA THR A 446 -28.48 22.74 -30.58
C THR A 446 -27.78 24.07 -30.78
N HIS A 447 -28.07 24.99 -29.88
CA HIS A 447 -27.33 26.23 -29.72
C HIS A 447 -26.83 26.28 -28.26
N THR A 448 -25.63 25.75 -28.05
CA THR A 448 -25.05 25.53 -26.71
C THR A 448 -24.91 26.83 -25.93
N CYS A 449 -24.59 27.96 -26.58
CA CYS A 449 -24.52 29.28 -25.95
C CYS A 449 -25.84 29.72 -25.28
N PHE A 450 -26.98 29.13 -25.69
CA PHE A 450 -28.31 29.45 -25.18
C PHE A 450 -28.98 28.26 -24.49
N ASN A 451 -28.23 27.19 -24.23
CA ASN A 451 -28.75 25.93 -23.70
C ASN A 451 -30.00 25.47 -24.46
N GLN A 452 -30.01 25.58 -25.78
CA GLN A 452 -31.22 25.38 -26.60
C GLN A 452 -31.14 24.10 -27.44
N LEU A 453 -32.17 23.28 -27.36
CA LEU A 453 -32.45 22.15 -28.24
C LEU A 453 -33.59 22.51 -29.20
N VAL A 454 -33.31 22.44 -30.50
CA VAL A 454 -34.27 22.63 -31.58
C VAL A 454 -34.68 21.26 -32.12
N LEU A 455 -35.90 20.84 -31.81
CA LEU A 455 -36.37 19.46 -31.96
C LEU A 455 -37.47 19.38 -33.04
N PRO A 456 -37.24 18.65 -34.16
CA PRO A 456 -38.28 18.35 -35.14
C PRO A 456 -39.48 17.63 -34.52
N GLU A 457 -40.66 17.84 -35.10
CA GLU A 457 -41.90 17.18 -34.67
C GLU A 457 -41.94 15.75 -35.21
N TYR A 458 -41.15 14.86 -34.60
CA TYR A 458 -41.08 13.45 -34.99
C TYR A 458 -42.45 12.79 -34.93
N THR A 459 -42.68 11.83 -35.83
CA THR A 459 -43.98 11.15 -35.98
C THR A 459 -44.12 9.90 -35.12
N SER A 460 -43.03 9.38 -34.55
CA SER A 460 -43.05 8.24 -33.63
C SER A 460 -41.92 8.31 -32.59
N TYR A 461 -42.08 7.56 -31.50
CA TYR A 461 -41.08 7.42 -30.44
C TYR A 461 -39.77 6.86 -30.99
N GLU A 462 -39.85 5.84 -31.85
CA GLU A 462 -38.70 5.17 -32.44
C GLU A 462 -37.85 6.13 -33.28
N THR A 463 -38.49 6.97 -34.10
CA THR A 463 -37.78 8.00 -34.88
C THR A 463 -37.11 9.02 -33.96
N LEU A 464 -37.78 9.46 -32.89
CA LEU A 464 -37.14 10.36 -31.92
C LEU A 464 -35.90 9.74 -31.30
N VAL A 465 -36.01 8.50 -30.81
CA VAL A 465 -34.89 7.80 -30.16
C VAL A 465 -33.74 7.63 -31.15
N GLU A 466 -34.01 7.17 -32.37
CA GLU A 466 -33.01 7.00 -33.42
C GLU A 466 -32.28 8.32 -33.72
N LYS A 467 -33.02 9.39 -33.98
CA LYS A 467 -32.45 10.68 -34.39
C LYS A 467 -31.70 11.39 -33.26
N VAL A 468 -32.23 11.36 -32.04
CA VAL A 468 -31.57 11.93 -30.86
C VAL A 468 -30.30 11.15 -30.55
N THR A 469 -30.36 9.82 -30.49
CA THR A 469 -29.19 8.97 -30.22
C THR A 469 -28.11 9.16 -31.28
N PHE A 470 -28.49 9.21 -32.56
CA PHE A 470 -27.55 9.49 -33.64
C PHE A 470 -26.88 10.85 -33.44
N ALA A 471 -27.65 11.91 -33.17
CA ALA A 471 -27.10 13.25 -33.01
C ALA A 471 -26.12 13.36 -31.83
N ILE A 472 -26.47 12.82 -30.66
CA ILE A 472 -25.59 12.92 -29.46
C ILE A 472 -24.34 12.06 -29.55
N THR A 473 -24.37 10.97 -30.33
CA THR A 473 -23.23 10.05 -30.49
C THR A 473 -22.25 10.52 -31.58
N ASN A 474 -22.74 11.28 -32.57
CA ASN A 474 -21.94 11.76 -33.71
C ASN A 474 -21.67 13.27 -33.67
N ALA A 475 -22.04 13.95 -32.58
CA ALA A 475 -21.65 15.32 -32.34
C ALA A 475 -20.23 15.35 -31.76
N GLU A 476 -19.24 15.57 -32.62
CA GLU A 476 -17.89 15.90 -32.16
C GLU A 476 -17.88 17.34 -31.63
N GLY A 477 -17.42 17.52 -30.39
CA GLY A 477 -17.05 18.83 -29.88
C GLY A 477 -15.78 19.33 -30.57
N PHE A 478 -15.46 20.61 -30.43
CA PHE A 478 -14.13 21.14 -30.79
C PHE A 478 -13.07 20.59 -29.82
N GLU A 479 -12.73 19.32 -29.96
CA GLU A 479 -11.49 18.78 -29.41
C GLU A 479 -10.41 19.07 -30.47
N LEU A 480 -9.51 20.01 -30.14
CA LEU A 480 -8.38 20.36 -31.00
C LEU A 480 -7.60 19.06 -31.30
N SER A 481 -7.67 18.65 -32.57
CA SER A 481 -6.89 17.56 -33.14
C SER A 481 -5.45 17.99 -33.42
#